data_AF-A0A3B1DY38-F1
#
_entry.id   AF-A0A3B1DY38-F1
#
_cell.length_a   1.000
_cell.length_b   1.000
_cell.length_c   1.000
_cell.angle_alpha   90.00
_cell.angle_beta   90.00
_cell.angle_gamma   90.00
#
_symmetry.space_group_name_H-M   'P 1'
#
loop_
_entity.id
_entity.type
_entity.pdbx_description
1 polymer ?
#
loop_
_entity_poly.entity_id
_entity_poly.type
_entity_poly.pdbx_seq_one_letter_code
_entity_poly.pdbx_strand_id
1 'polypeptide(L)'
;RFVPMLAEALARLGATRAIVAHGLDGLDELSTTSPTHLAHVENGICAEETLELATVGITPARLADLQAADIAEAAAMIRRVLAGEPGPCRDIVLLNAAAALVVAGLTTDFTQALEVAAEAVDSGRARETLATLCRVSNAG
;
A
#
# COMPACT_ATOMS: atom_id res chain seq x y z
N ARG A 1 -13.31 13.30 -0.80
CA ARG A 1 -14.40 13.80 0.09
C ARG A 1 -14.30 13.28 1.52
N PHE A 2 -14.15 11.98 1.74
CA PHE A 2 -14.15 11.41 3.11
C PHE A 2 -12.80 11.40 3.82
N VAL A 3 -11.70 11.63 3.08
CA VAL A 3 -10.34 11.62 3.62
C VAL A 3 -10.17 12.49 4.87
N PRO A 4 -10.56 13.78 4.90
CA PRO A 4 -10.34 14.63 6.08
C PRO A 4 -11.20 14.19 7.26
N MET A 5 -12.47 13.86 6.99
CA MET A 5 -13.43 13.41 8.01
C MET A 5 -12.97 12.13 8.71
N LEU A 6 -12.44 11.16 7.96
CA LEU A 6 -11.92 9.92 8.52
C LEU A 6 -10.61 10.14 9.27
N ALA A 7 -9.72 10.99 8.77
CA ALA A 7 -8.49 11.36 9.46
C ALA A 7 -8.77 12.03 10.82
N GLU A 8 -9.69 13.00 10.85
CA GLU A 8 -10.15 13.65 12.09
C GLU A 8 -10.80 12.66 13.07
N ALA A 9 -11.58 11.71 12.56
CA ALA A 9 -12.17 10.67 13.39
C ALA A 9 -11.08 9.78 14.03
N LEU A 10 -10.08 9.35 13.26
CA LEU A 10 -8.95 8.57 13.75
C LEU A 10 -8.14 9.34 14.81
N ALA A 11 -7.86 10.63 14.57
CA ALA A 11 -7.20 11.50 15.52
C ALA A 11 -7.97 11.57 16.85
N ARG A 12 -9.29 11.75 16.79
CA ARG A 12 -10.17 11.80 17.98
C ARG A 12 -10.29 10.48 18.72
N LEU A 13 -10.20 9.35 18.01
CA LEU A 13 -10.21 8.01 18.60
C LEU A 13 -8.85 7.62 19.21
N GLY A 14 -7.83 8.46 19.07
CA GLY A 14 -6.52 8.27 19.69
C GLY A 14 -5.52 7.51 18.83
N ALA A 15 -5.70 7.47 17.50
CA ALA A 15 -4.68 6.93 16.60
C ALA A 15 -3.38 7.75 16.73
N THR A 16 -2.26 7.08 17.00
CA THR A 16 -0.96 7.75 17.08
C THR A 16 -0.44 8.15 15.71
N ARG A 17 -0.59 7.24 14.73
CA ARG A 17 -0.25 7.46 13.32
C ARG A 17 -1.28 6.80 12.41
N ALA A 18 -1.66 7.46 11.32
CA ALA A 18 -2.49 6.86 10.26
C ALA A 18 -2.27 7.59 8.93
N ILE A 19 -2.55 6.89 7.83
CA ILE A 19 -2.75 7.49 6.50
C ILE A 19 -4.15 7.10 6.04
N VAL A 20 -4.95 8.08 5.65
CA VAL A 20 -6.23 7.88 4.96
C VAL A 20 -6.04 8.29 3.51
N ALA A 21 -6.34 7.41 2.57
CA ALA A 21 -6.08 7.64 1.15
C ALA A 21 -7.32 7.43 0.28
N HIS A 22 -7.37 8.12 -0.84
CA HIS A 22 -8.36 7.92 -1.90
C HIS A 22 -7.75 8.29 -3.25
N GLY A 23 -7.59 7.30 -4.13
CA GLY A 23 -7.18 7.50 -5.52
C GLY A 23 -8.19 8.35 -6.27
N LEU A 24 -7.72 9.28 -7.11
CA LEU A 24 -8.60 10.12 -7.93
C LEU A 24 -9.31 9.34 -9.05
N ASP A 25 -8.84 8.13 -9.34
CA ASP A 25 -9.49 7.10 -10.15
C ASP A 25 -10.63 6.36 -9.42
N GLY A 26 -10.84 6.65 -8.13
CA GLY A 26 -11.90 6.08 -7.30
C GLY A 26 -11.47 4.92 -6.41
N LEU A 27 -10.19 4.52 -6.43
CA LEU A 27 -9.67 3.47 -5.55
C LEU A 27 -9.60 3.94 -4.09
N ASP A 28 -9.73 3.00 -3.16
CA ASP A 28 -9.65 3.20 -1.71
C ASP A 28 -8.24 2.97 -1.13
N GLU A 29 -7.22 3.11 -1.99
CA GLU A 29 -5.81 2.89 -1.70
C GLU A 29 -4.94 3.97 -2.38
N LEU A 30 -3.61 3.94 -2.14
CA LEU A 30 -2.69 4.72 -2.97
C LEU A 30 -2.69 4.11 -4.37
N SER A 31 -2.99 4.92 -5.37
CA SER A 31 -3.10 4.49 -6.76
C SER A 31 -1.78 4.66 -7.53
N THR A 32 -1.52 3.74 -8.45
CA THR A 32 -0.50 3.88 -9.51
C THR A 32 -1.09 4.30 -10.86
N THR A 33 -2.42 4.49 -10.95
CA THR A 33 -3.12 4.89 -12.18
C THR A 33 -3.57 6.34 -12.17
N SER A 34 -3.59 6.97 -11.00
CA SER A 34 -3.88 8.40 -10.80
C SER A 34 -3.15 8.97 -9.59
N PRO A 35 -3.10 10.31 -9.41
CA PRO A 35 -2.77 10.90 -8.12
C PRO A 35 -3.70 10.40 -7.01
N THR A 36 -3.26 10.51 -5.76
CA THR A 36 -4.03 10.09 -4.58
C THR A 36 -4.22 11.27 -3.64
N HIS A 37 -5.46 11.58 -3.26
CA HIS A 37 -5.73 12.51 -2.16
C HIS A 37 -5.60 11.75 -0.84
N LEU A 38 -4.76 12.23 0.07
CA LEU A 38 -4.52 11.56 1.34
C LEU A 38 -4.39 12.53 2.52
N ALA A 39 -4.57 12.00 3.72
CA ALA A 39 -4.34 12.70 4.97
C ALA A 39 -3.48 11.87 5.91
N HIS A 40 -2.42 12.48 6.42
CA HIS A 40 -1.60 11.95 7.51
C HIS A 40 -2.22 12.35 8.84
N VAL A 41 -2.33 11.40 9.75
CA VAL A 41 -2.65 11.64 11.15
C VAL A 41 -1.38 11.35 11.95
N GLU A 42 -0.92 12.30 12.75
CA GLU A 42 0.18 12.09 13.69
C GLU A 42 -0.05 12.87 14.96
N ASN A 43 -0.09 12.18 16.10
CA ASN A 43 -0.26 12.78 17.43
C ASN A 43 -1.44 13.78 17.53
N GLY A 44 -2.57 13.42 16.90
CA GLY A 44 -3.79 14.23 16.87
C GLY A 44 -3.82 15.35 15.82
N ILE A 45 -2.74 15.54 15.05
CA ILE A 45 -2.67 16.51 13.96
C ILE A 45 -3.01 15.80 12.65
N CYS A 46 -3.86 16.42 11.84
CA CYS A 46 -4.20 15.95 10.50
C CYS A 46 -3.59 16.89 9.45
N ALA A 47 -2.87 16.35 8.47
CA ALA A 47 -2.31 17.10 7.35
C ALA A 47 -2.72 16.44 6.03
N GLU A 48 -3.34 17.21 5.15
CA GLU A 48 -3.76 16.74 3.83
C GLU A 48 -2.70 17.02 2.77
N GLU A 49 -2.56 16.12 1.80
CA GLU A 49 -1.79 16.34 0.59
C GLU A 49 -2.34 15.54 -0.59
N THR A 50 -1.83 15.82 -1.78
CA THR A 50 -2.03 14.99 -2.97
C THR A 50 -0.71 14.36 -3.34
N LEU A 51 -0.67 13.03 -3.35
CA LEU A 51 0.48 12.27 -3.82
C LEU A 51 0.42 12.18 -5.34
N GLU A 52 1.37 12.86 -6.01
CA GLU A 52 1.54 12.81 -7.46
C GLU A 52 2.38 11.61 -7.86
N LEU A 53 2.00 10.87 -8.90
CA LEU A 53 2.75 9.69 -9.36
C LEU A 53 4.23 10.00 -9.69
N ALA A 54 4.50 11.21 -10.17
CA ALA A 54 5.84 11.66 -10.52
C ALA A 54 6.80 11.74 -9.32
N THR A 55 6.29 11.79 -8.08
CA THR A 55 7.13 11.91 -6.87
C THR A 55 7.56 10.56 -6.30
N VAL A 56 6.90 9.46 -6.69
CA VAL A 56 7.15 8.11 -6.13
C VAL A 56 8.05 7.23 -7.01
N GLY A 57 8.48 7.71 -8.18
CA GLY A 57 9.38 6.96 -9.06
C GLY A 57 8.77 5.69 -9.67
N ILE A 58 7.45 5.53 -9.61
CA ILE A 58 6.71 4.40 -10.16
C ILE A 58 6.17 4.76 -11.55
N THR A 59 6.25 3.82 -12.49
CA THR A 59 5.67 4.01 -13.83
C THR A 59 4.15 3.94 -13.73
N PRO A 60 3.40 4.93 -14.27
CA PRO A 60 1.94 4.89 -14.25
C PRO A 60 1.39 3.63 -14.91
N ALA A 61 0.46 2.97 -14.24
CA ALA A 61 -0.25 1.80 -14.73
C ALA A 61 -1.61 2.18 -15.32
N ARG A 62 -2.22 1.29 -16.09
CA ARG A 62 -3.65 1.39 -16.44
C ARG A 62 -4.44 0.51 -15.48
N LEU A 63 -5.69 0.88 -15.19
CA LEU A 63 -6.56 0.06 -14.34
C LEU A 63 -6.69 -1.39 -14.84
N ALA A 64 -6.74 -1.58 -16.17
CA ALA A 64 -6.80 -2.91 -16.78
C ALA A 64 -5.55 -3.78 -16.50
N ASP A 65 -4.41 -3.18 -16.15
CA ASP A 65 -3.19 -3.90 -15.79
C ASP A 65 -3.23 -4.45 -14.35
N LEU A 66 -4.23 -4.04 -13.55
CA LEU A 66 -4.40 -4.40 -12.14
C LEU A 66 -5.63 -5.28 -11.88
N GLN A 67 -6.49 -5.46 -12.90
CA GLN A 67 -7.74 -6.22 -12.77
C GLN A 67 -7.53 -7.70 -13.00
N ALA A 68 -8.03 -8.52 -12.08
CA ALA A 68 -8.20 -9.96 -12.28
C ALA A 68 -9.61 -10.26 -12.82
N ALA A 69 -9.74 -11.23 -13.73
CA ALA A 69 -11.03 -11.69 -14.23
C ALA A 69 -11.77 -12.59 -13.23
N ASP A 70 -11.03 -13.33 -12.41
CA ASP A 70 -11.58 -14.21 -11.38
C ASP A 70 -10.66 -14.39 -10.16
N ILE A 71 -11.11 -15.17 -9.18
CA ILE A 71 -10.39 -15.43 -7.93
C ILE A 71 -9.09 -16.22 -8.18
N ALA A 72 -9.08 -17.14 -9.15
CA ALA A 72 -7.91 -17.94 -9.44
C ALA A 72 -6.80 -17.08 -10.06
N GLU A 73 -7.16 -16.17 -10.96
CA GLU A 73 -6.26 -15.17 -11.51
C GLU A 73 -5.76 -14.20 -10.45
N ALA A 74 -6.64 -13.67 -9.59
CA ALA A 74 -6.24 -12.79 -8.48
C ALA A 74 -5.22 -13.47 -7.55
N ALA A 75 -5.46 -14.74 -7.20
CA ALA A 75 -4.52 -15.52 -6.38
C ALA A 75 -3.18 -15.75 -7.10
N ALA A 76 -3.20 -16.00 -8.42
CA ALA A 76 -1.99 -16.13 -9.22
C ALA A 76 -1.22 -14.80 -9.30
N MET A 77 -1.90 -13.67 -9.49
CA MET A 77 -1.32 -12.32 -9.49
C MET A 77 -0.58 -12.03 -8.18
N ILE A 78 -1.24 -12.27 -7.03
CA ILE A 78 -0.62 -12.06 -5.72
C ILE A 78 0.63 -12.96 -5.56
N ARG A 79 0.56 -14.22 -5.98
CA ARG A 79 1.72 -15.13 -5.93
C ARG A 79 2.88 -14.66 -6.81
N ARG A 80 2.61 -14.09 -7.99
CA ARG A 80 3.63 -13.51 -8.87
C ARG A 80 4.28 -12.28 -8.22
N VAL A 81 3.48 -11.39 -7.63
CA VAL A 81 4.00 -10.26 -6.85
C VAL A 81 4.90 -10.73 -5.72
N LEU A 82 4.45 -11.68 -4.90
CA LEU A 82 5.23 -12.23 -3.78
C LEU A 82 6.45 -13.07 -4.24
N ALA A 83 6.52 -13.45 -5.51
CA ALA A 83 7.69 -14.07 -6.11
C ALA A 83 8.69 -13.05 -6.68
N GLY A 84 8.41 -11.75 -6.57
CA GLY A 84 9.25 -10.67 -7.07
C GLY A 84 9.08 -10.37 -8.56
N GLU A 85 8.00 -10.83 -9.18
CA GLU A 85 7.74 -10.53 -10.60
C GLU A 85 7.57 -9.02 -10.82
N PRO A 86 8.41 -8.37 -11.64
CA PRO A 86 8.28 -6.94 -11.92
C PRO A 86 6.99 -6.64 -12.70
N GLY A 87 6.36 -5.51 -12.40
CA GLY A 87 5.23 -5.00 -13.17
C GLY A 87 4.20 -4.25 -12.33
N PRO A 88 3.13 -3.75 -12.97
CA PRO A 88 2.13 -2.87 -12.35
C PRO A 88 1.52 -3.39 -11.05
N CYS A 89 1.24 -4.70 -10.98
CA CYS A 89 0.72 -5.35 -9.79
C CYS A 89 1.70 -5.31 -8.61
N ARG A 90 3.01 -5.48 -8.87
CA ARG A 90 4.04 -5.38 -7.84
C ARG A 90 4.17 -3.93 -7.40
N ASP A 91 4.19 -3.00 -8.34
CA ASP A 91 4.41 -1.58 -8.06
C ASP A 91 3.33 -0.99 -7.15
N ILE A 92 2.05 -1.29 -7.38
CA ILE A 92 0.96 -0.81 -6.49
C ILE A 92 1.02 -1.45 -5.09
N VAL A 93 1.46 -2.72 -5.00
CA VAL A 93 1.66 -3.39 -3.71
C VAL A 93 2.81 -2.76 -2.95
N LEU A 94 3.93 -2.45 -3.62
CA LEU A 94 5.07 -1.77 -2.99
C LEU A 94 4.69 -0.37 -2.51
N LEU A 95 3.92 0.38 -3.30
CA LEU A 95 3.45 1.71 -2.93
C LEU A 95 2.62 1.70 -1.63
N ASN A 96 1.64 0.81 -1.53
CA ASN A 96 0.79 0.70 -0.35
C ASN A 96 1.53 0.08 0.84
N ALA A 97 2.43 -0.88 0.61
CA ALA A 97 3.30 -1.42 1.66
C ALA A 97 4.24 -0.34 2.23
N ALA A 98 4.80 0.53 1.40
CA ALA A 98 5.63 1.64 1.83
C ALA A 98 4.85 2.60 2.75
N ALA A 99 3.62 2.96 2.39
CA ALA A 99 2.75 3.77 3.25
C ALA A 99 2.49 3.09 4.61
N ALA A 100 2.26 1.77 4.62
CA ALA A 100 2.09 1.02 5.86
C ALA A 100 3.37 1.01 6.73
N LEU A 101 4.56 0.91 6.13
CA LEU A 101 5.85 0.98 6.84
C LEU A 101 6.08 2.36 7.48
N VAL A 102 5.67 3.44 6.80
CA VAL A 102 5.71 4.81 7.33
C VAL A 102 4.76 4.96 8.52
N VAL A 103 3.52 4.50 8.40
CA VAL A 103 2.54 4.50 9.52
C VAL A 103 3.04 3.68 10.72
N ALA A 104 3.68 2.55 10.45
CA ALA A 104 4.32 1.72 11.48
C ALA A 104 5.50 2.41 12.17
N GLY A 105 6.04 3.49 11.59
CA GLY A 105 7.15 4.26 12.15
C GLY A 105 8.52 3.63 11.94
N LEU A 106 8.65 2.73 10.96
CA LEU A 106 9.93 2.12 10.63
C LEU A 106 10.85 3.10 9.89
N THR A 107 10.27 4.07 9.19
CA THR A 107 10.96 5.21 8.59
C THR A 107 9.97 6.34 8.35
N THR A 108 10.47 7.58 8.22
CA THR A 108 9.72 8.74 7.73
C THR A 108 10.03 9.06 6.27
N ASP A 109 11.02 8.39 5.67
CA ASP A 109 11.40 8.55 4.27
C ASP A 109 10.63 7.53 3.41
N PHE A 110 9.74 8.05 2.57
CA PHE A 110 8.92 7.21 1.69
C PHE A 110 9.74 6.44 0.65
N THR A 111 10.86 7.02 0.18
CA THR A 111 11.78 6.34 -0.75
C THR A 111 12.42 5.15 -0.08
N GLN A 112 12.91 5.33 1.15
CA GLN A 112 13.44 4.23 1.96
C GLN A 112 12.37 3.17 2.24
N ALA A 113 11.12 3.58 2.51
CA ALA A 113 10.02 2.65 2.73
C ALA A 113 9.73 1.79 1.49
N LEU A 114 9.77 2.37 0.29
CA LEU A 114 9.67 1.64 -0.99
C LEU A 114 10.80 0.63 -1.16
N GLU A 115 12.04 1.01 -0.85
CA GLU A 115 13.20 0.10 -0.91
C GLU A 115 13.03 -1.08 0.06
N VAL A 116 12.57 -0.83 1.29
CA VAL A 116 12.31 -1.88 2.29
C VAL A 116 11.19 -2.81 1.84
N ALA A 117 10.11 -2.26 1.26
CA ALA A 117 9.02 -3.06 0.71
C ALA A 117 9.50 -3.94 -0.46
N ALA A 118 10.28 -3.38 -1.38
CA ALA A 118 10.84 -4.11 -2.51
C ALA A 118 11.74 -5.25 -2.03
N GLU A 119 12.67 -4.97 -1.12
CA GLU A 119 13.58 -5.94 -0.54
C GLU A 119 12.84 -7.04 0.23
N ALA A 120 11.74 -6.73 0.92
CA ALA A 120 10.92 -7.75 1.58
C ALA A 120 10.24 -8.72 0.59
N VAL A 121 9.84 -8.21 -0.58
CA VAL A 121 9.29 -9.03 -1.66
C VAL A 121 10.38 -9.84 -2.37
N ASP A 122 11.45 -9.18 -2.81
CA ASP A 122 12.48 -9.76 -3.67
C ASP A 122 13.33 -10.81 -2.95
N SER A 123 13.57 -10.63 -1.66
CA SER A 123 14.22 -11.64 -0.80
C SER A 123 13.33 -12.86 -0.51
N GLY A 124 12.04 -12.80 -0.83
CA GLY A 124 11.06 -13.86 -0.55
C GLY A 124 10.52 -13.86 0.87
N ARG A 125 10.92 -12.93 1.74
CA ARG A 125 10.41 -12.84 3.14
C ARG A 125 8.90 -12.59 3.20
N ALA A 126 8.36 -11.81 2.27
CA ALA A 126 6.92 -11.59 2.16
C ALA A 126 6.17 -12.90 1.84
N ARG A 127 6.70 -13.71 0.91
CA ARG A 127 6.18 -15.03 0.57
C ARG A 127 6.26 -16.02 1.73
N GLU A 128 7.37 -16.00 2.47
CA GLU A 128 7.54 -16.84 3.67
C GLU A 128 6.57 -16.47 4.78
N THR A 129 6.30 -15.18 4.97
CA THR A 129 5.28 -14.68 5.90
C THR A 129 3.90 -15.26 5.56
N LEU A 130 3.50 -15.24 4.28
CA LEU A 130 2.24 -15.85 3.83
C LEU A 130 2.22 -17.36 4.09
N ALA A 131 3.30 -18.08 3.77
CA ALA A 131 3.40 -19.51 4.01
C ALA A 131 3.29 -19.85 5.51
N THR A 132 3.89 -19.03 6.37
CA THR A 132 3.78 -19.15 7.82
C THR A 132 2.36 -18.90 8.31
N LEU A 133 1.69 -17.87 7.79
CA LEU A 133 0.29 -17.59 8.13
C LEU A 133 -0.61 -18.79 7.80
N CYS A 134 -0.49 -19.35 6.59
CA CYS A 134 -1.26 -20.55 6.18
C CYS A 134 -0.98 -21.76 7.09
N ARG A 135 0.29 -21.99 7.43
CA ARG A 135 0.67 -23.10 8.31
C ARG A 135 0.07 -22.94 9.70
N VAL A 136 0.15 -21.75 10.28
CA VAL A 136 -0.32 -21.49 11.65
C VAL A 136 -1.85 -21.48 11.72
N SER A 137 -2.55 -20.94 10.72
CA SER A 137 -4.02 -20.90 10.70
C SER A 137 -4.67 -22.28 10.53
N ASN A 138 -3.95 -23.22 9.89
CA ASN A 138 -4.45 -24.55 9.56
C ASN A 138 -3.92 -25.64 10.50
N ALA A 139 -3.16 -25.27 11.54
CA ALA A 139 -2.61 -26.22 12.51
C ALA A 139 -3.62 -26.67 13.59
N GLY A 140 -4.91 -26.36 13.41
CA GLY A 140 -6.02 -26.74 14.29
C GLY A 140 -6.81 -27.93 13.77
#